data_AF-A0A970C6T1-F1
#
_entry.id   AF-A0A970C6T1-F1
#
_cell.length_a   1.000
_cell.length_b   1.000
_cell.length_c   1.000
_cell.angle_alpha   90.00
_cell.angle_beta   90.00
_cell.angle_gamma   90.00
#
_symmetry.space_group_name_H-M   'P 1'
#
loop_
_entity.id
_entity.type
_entity.pdbx_description
1 polymer ?
#
loop_
_entity_poly.entity_id
_entity_poly.type
_entity_poly.pdbx_seq_one_letter_code
_entity_poly.pdbx_strand_id
1 'polypeptide(L)'
;MVRLNRTPTTFSLDPLMDVVPIARKLQSRGDAVSAYLHNKRLLPTTQVALSKWRDTGSGLGALSVSLVNALNEVICGPCIHQPSIFRDVALRPETRRLLERTDPQGPCDRLNRLLLEDAYPTELPREQLEVVTYVRDYERLREYLHPEVGDERRNEIRGAFWEQYRGAVADKLLAMFRNRFPDVSPDDPRIEVAAGWVQDRLFVEPRFGETVKKYTTEGKTFAGFIEYLLIGRCCDAVDEFASEPEICPIEVVSTSSRPSHNTGEAEVEGVEPEDLQAEPESSGEDAPESAAELLRLCLSNLRYPEERAVVELRYRAYVNPSLGLISEWTLDRVAHSASRAQLQEQYDADQQALRTLQEQEIPILETERQQAYACREAKQDALGIQGWSCRRISRLREFLPATIQEAEAELENAATTSKRRQELEFQIACIRYQKARNRLQVAREQLERYKQARFPWVRTQEEIASLLRMDQVTVSNRLKKALTAMRAWRVVETYRQAQNRLSGE
;
A
#
# COMPACT_ATOMS: atom_id res chain seq x y z
N MET A 1 1.48 -24.16 -22.04
CA MET A 1 0.18 -24.24 -21.32
C MET A 1 0.42 -23.86 -19.87
N VAL A 2 0.38 -22.56 -19.57
CA VAL A 2 0.55 -22.04 -18.20
C VAL A 2 -0.82 -22.15 -17.53
N ARG A 3 -0.90 -22.89 -16.41
CA ARG A 3 -2.10 -22.91 -15.57
C ARG A 3 -2.25 -21.52 -14.97
N LEU A 4 -3.23 -20.77 -15.46
CA LEU A 4 -3.66 -19.50 -14.86
C LEU A 4 -4.07 -19.80 -13.41
N ASN A 5 -3.42 -19.16 -12.45
CA ASN A 5 -3.88 -19.13 -11.08
C ASN A 5 -5.24 -18.42 -11.06
N ARG A 6 -6.33 -19.19 -11.14
CA ARG A 6 -7.69 -18.70 -10.85
C ARG A 6 -7.68 -18.24 -9.39
N THR A 7 -8.02 -16.98 -9.13
CA THR A 7 -8.42 -16.57 -7.78
C THR A 7 -9.62 -17.44 -7.36
N PRO A 8 -9.71 -17.83 -6.08
CA PRO A 8 -10.72 -18.79 -5.67
C PRO A 8 -12.12 -18.16 -5.81
N THR A 9 -12.97 -18.73 -6.67
CA THR A 9 -14.42 -18.47 -6.72
C THR A 9 -15.15 -18.93 -5.44
N THR A 10 -14.42 -19.50 -4.50
CA THR A 10 -14.89 -20.17 -3.29
C THR A 10 -14.87 -19.23 -2.08
N PHE A 11 -15.86 -19.38 -1.20
CA PHE A 11 -15.85 -18.83 0.15
C PHE A 11 -14.70 -19.42 0.97
N SER A 12 -14.06 -18.59 1.77
CA SER A 12 -13.17 -19.01 2.85
C SER A 12 -13.84 -18.74 4.19
N LEU A 13 -13.37 -19.41 5.25
CA LEU A 13 -13.74 -19.12 6.64
C LEU A 13 -13.07 -17.83 7.14
N ASP A 14 -13.24 -16.74 6.39
CA ASP A 14 -12.73 -15.42 6.73
C ASP A 14 -13.33 -14.96 8.07
N PRO A 15 -12.57 -14.33 8.99
CA PRO A 15 -13.12 -13.70 10.19
C PRO A 15 -14.22 -12.65 9.94
N LEU A 16 -14.42 -12.19 8.70
CA LEU A 16 -15.53 -11.32 8.30
C LEU A 16 -16.79 -12.07 7.83
N MET A 17 -16.74 -13.39 7.63
CA MET A 17 -17.88 -14.18 7.17
C MET A 17 -18.70 -14.69 8.38
N ASP A 18 -19.79 -13.99 8.70
CA ASP A 18 -20.73 -14.46 9.72
C ASP A 18 -21.63 -15.57 9.16
N VAL A 19 -21.41 -16.80 9.61
CA VAL A 19 -22.15 -17.99 9.17
C VAL A 19 -23.52 -18.14 9.83
N VAL A 20 -23.79 -17.43 10.93
CA VAL A 20 -25.01 -17.60 11.72
C VAL A 20 -26.26 -17.15 10.93
N PRO A 21 -26.28 -15.96 10.29
CA PRO A 21 -27.42 -15.52 9.49
C PRO A 21 -27.78 -16.45 8.34
N ILE A 22 -26.77 -16.94 7.60
CA ILE A 22 -27.00 -17.86 6.47
C ILE A 22 -27.44 -19.25 6.95
N ALA A 23 -26.91 -19.74 8.07
CA ALA A 23 -27.35 -20.99 8.67
C ALA A 23 -28.85 -20.93 9.04
N ARG A 24 -29.32 -19.82 9.64
CA ARG A 24 -30.75 -19.61 9.96
C ARG A 24 -31.63 -19.58 8.71
N LYS A 25 -31.22 -18.89 7.65
CA LYS A 25 -31.97 -18.84 6.39
C LYS A 25 -32.09 -20.23 5.75
N LEU A 26 -30.99 -20.97 5.67
CA LEU A 26 -30.97 -22.32 5.12
C LEU A 26 -31.72 -23.34 6.00
N GLN A 27 -31.70 -23.17 7.32
CA GLN A 27 -32.45 -24.01 8.25
C GLN A 27 -33.96 -23.75 8.17
N SER A 28 -34.38 -22.48 8.12
CA SER A 28 -35.80 -22.08 8.06
C SER A 28 -36.44 -22.32 6.69
N ARG A 29 -35.67 -22.26 5.61
CA ARG A 29 -36.14 -22.48 4.22
C ARG A 29 -37.30 -21.55 3.83
N GLY A 30 -37.29 -20.33 4.37
CA GLY A 30 -38.39 -19.38 4.21
C GLY A 30 -38.55 -18.82 2.79
N ASP A 31 -37.48 -18.84 2.00
CA ASP A 31 -37.46 -18.39 0.60
C ASP A 31 -37.13 -19.53 -0.39
N ALA A 32 -37.49 -19.32 -1.65
CA ALA A 32 -37.36 -20.33 -2.71
C ALA A 32 -35.89 -20.76 -2.95
N VAL A 33 -34.93 -19.85 -2.81
CA VAL A 33 -33.50 -20.13 -2.99
C VAL A 33 -32.99 -20.99 -1.83
N SER A 34 -33.29 -20.61 -0.59
CA SER A 34 -32.91 -21.38 0.60
C SER A 34 -33.52 -22.78 0.62
N ALA A 35 -34.79 -22.90 0.23
CA ALA A 35 -35.46 -24.20 0.10
C ALA A 35 -34.79 -25.07 -0.99
N TYR A 36 -34.44 -24.47 -2.14
CA TYR A 36 -33.75 -25.18 -3.21
C TYR A 36 -32.35 -25.64 -2.79
N LEU A 37 -31.55 -24.73 -2.22
CA LEU A 37 -30.20 -25.05 -1.78
C LEU A 37 -30.24 -26.16 -0.74
N HIS A 38 -31.07 -26.00 0.30
CA HIS A 38 -31.20 -27.00 1.36
C HIS A 38 -31.62 -28.37 0.82
N ASN A 39 -32.63 -28.45 -0.03
CA ASN A 39 -33.22 -29.72 -0.43
C ASN A 39 -32.51 -30.41 -1.60
N LYS A 40 -31.84 -29.64 -2.48
CA LYS A 40 -31.31 -30.14 -3.76
C LYS A 40 -29.81 -29.97 -3.94
N ARG A 41 -29.15 -29.10 -3.19
CA ARG A 41 -27.74 -28.77 -3.40
C ARG A 41 -26.84 -29.05 -2.19
N LEU A 42 -27.34 -28.92 -0.97
CA LEU A 42 -26.56 -29.26 0.23
C LEU A 42 -26.43 -30.77 0.41
N LEU A 43 -25.23 -31.22 0.78
CA LEU A 43 -24.95 -32.60 1.19
C LEU A 43 -25.83 -33.02 2.38
N PRO A 44 -26.23 -34.31 2.47
CA PRO A 44 -27.00 -34.82 3.61
C PRO A 44 -26.35 -34.57 4.97
N THR A 45 -25.02 -34.63 5.03
CA THR A 45 -24.24 -34.35 6.25
C THR A 45 -24.41 -32.90 6.71
N THR A 46 -24.37 -31.93 5.80
CA THR A 46 -24.59 -30.51 6.10
C THR A 46 -26.05 -30.24 6.48
N GLN A 47 -27.03 -30.90 5.85
CA GLN A 47 -28.44 -30.80 6.23
C GLN A 47 -28.69 -31.30 7.66
N VAL A 48 -28.07 -32.44 8.04
CA VAL A 48 -28.15 -32.97 9.40
C VAL A 48 -27.49 -32.02 10.39
N ALA A 49 -26.32 -31.46 10.06
CA ALA A 49 -25.65 -30.47 10.89
C ALA A 49 -26.52 -29.22 11.11
N LEU A 50 -27.15 -28.69 10.04
CA LEU A 50 -28.08 -27.57 10.12
C LEU A 50 -29.31 -27.90 10.97
N SER A 51 -29.87 -29.11 10.88
CA SER A 51 -31.04 -29.52 11.68
C SER A 51 -30.74 -29.65 13.18
N LYS A 52 -29.50 -30.02 13.54
CA LYS A 52 -29.08 -30.22 14.93
C LYS A 52 -28.56 -28.95 15.59
N TRP A 53 -28.12 -27.99 14.80
CA TRP A 53 -27.61 -26.72 15.28
C TRP A 53 -28.72 -25.94 16.00
N ARG A 54 -28.40 -25.49 17.22
CA ARG A 54 -29.19 -24.55 18.00
C ARG A 54 -28.32 -23.32 18.20
N ASP A 55 -28.89 -22.14 18.04
CA ASP A 55 -28.27 -20.79 18.08
C ASP A 55 -27.46 -20.45 19.35
N THR A 56 -27.21 -21.43 20.24
CA THR A 56 -26.59 -21.29 21.56
C THR A 56 -25.06 -21.49 21.55
N GLY A 57 -24.39 -21.25 20.42
CA GLY A 57 -22.92 -21.20 20.30
C GLY A 57 -22.15 -22.53 20.29
N SER A 58 -22.68 -23.61 20.88
CA SER A 58 -22.04 -24.93 20.83
C SER A 58 -22.14 -25.56 19.44
N GLY A 59 -21.00 -25.99 18.87
CA GLY A 59 -20.94 -26.65 17.55
C GLY A 59 -20.87 -25.73 16.33
N LEU A 60 -20.80 -24.40 16.54
CA LEU A 60 -20.75 -23.43 15.44
C LEU A 60 -19.54 -23.67 14.52
N GLY A 61 -18.34 -23.89 15.06
CA GLY A 61 -17.14 -24.09 14.23
C GLY A 61 -17.22 -25.28 13.27
N ALA A 62 -17.80 -26.41 13.68
CA ALA A 62 -17.99 -27.58 12.83
C ALA A 62 -19.07 -27.33 11.75
N LEU A 63 -20.12 -26.59 12.10
CA LEU A 63 -21.14 -26.16 11.14
C LEU A 63 -20.57 -25.18 10.12
N SER A 64 -19.76 -24.19 10.54
CA SER A 64 -19.13 -23.21 9.66
C SER A 64 -18.32 -23.88 8.57
N VAL A 65 -17.45 -24.83 8.95
CA VAL A 65 -16.63 -25.59 8.01
C VAL A 65 -17.50 -26.37 7.03
N SER A 66 -18.52 -27.06 7.54
CA SER A 66 -19.43 -27.87 6.72
C SER A 66 -20.24 -27.02 5.74
N LEU A 67 -20.64 -25.82 6.17
CA LEU A 67 -21.45 -24.90 5.37
C LEU A 67 -20.62 -24.22 4.28
N VAL A 68 -19.43 -23.72 4.61
CA VAL A 68 -18.51 -23.14 3.63
C VAL A 68 -18.14 -24.16 2.56
N ASN A 69 -17.82 -25.40 2.96
CA ASN A 69 -17.53 -26.47 2.01
C ASN A 69 -18.73 -26.75 1.10
N ALA A 70 -19.94 -26.85 1.66
CA ALA A 70 -21.13 -27.09 0.86
C ALA A 70 -21.43 -25.94 -0.10
N LEU A 71 -21.30 -24.68 0.31
CA LEU A 71 -21.47 -23.52 -0.57
C LEU A 71 -20.43 -23.51 -1.70
N ASN A 72 -19.20 -23.92 -1.41
CA ASN A 72 -18.14 -24.04 -2.42
C ASN A 72 -18.42 -25.16 -3.43
N GLU A 73 -19.03 -26.27 -3.00
CA GLU A 73 -19.52 -27.30 -3.91
C GLU A 73 -20.66 -26.79 -4.79
N VAL A 74 -21.58 -25.98 -4.24
CA VAL A 74 -22.64 -25.34 -5.02
C VAL A 74 -22.04 -24.41 -6.08
N ILE A 75 -21.03 -23.63 -5.72
CA ILE A 75 -20.29 -22.76 -6.64
C ILE A 75 -19.68 -23.58 -7.76
N CYS A 76 -18.85 -24.57 -7.44
CA CYS A 76 -18.14 -25.39 -8.42
C CYS A 76 -19.05 -26.34 -9.23
N GLY A 77 -20.31 -26.49 -8.83
CA GLY A 77 -21.29 -27.37 -9.46
C GLY A 77 -21.98 -26.78 -10.70
N PRO A 78 -23.02 -27.48 -11.22
CA PRO A 78 -23.82 -27.00 -12.33
C PRO A 78 -24.51 -25.67 -12.04
N CYS A 79 -24.92 -24.93 -13.08
CA CYS A 79 -25.66 -23.69 -12.94
C CYS A 79 -26.85 -23.84 -11.97
N ILE A 80 -26.96 -22.95 -10.98
CA ILE A 80 -28.07 -22.94 -10.03
C ILE A 80 -29.23 -22.05 -10.47
N HIS A 81 -29.03 -21.19 -11.48
CA HIS A 81 -30.06 -20.28 -11.93
C HIS A 81 -31.25 -21.03 -12.52
N GLN A 82 -32.41 -20.88 -11.88
CA GLN A 82 -33.69 -21.26 -12.45
C GLN A 82 -34.63 -20.05 -12.29
N PRO A 83 -35.27 -19.57 -13.37
CA PRO A 83 -36.12 -18.39 -13.31
C PRO A 83 -37.21 -18.45 -12.23
N SER A 84 -37.74 -19.66 -11.96
CA SER A 84 -38.74 -19.88 -10.91
C SER A 84 -38.18 -19.79 -9.49
N ILE A 85 -36.89 -20.09 -9.29
CA ILE A 85 -36.23 -20.10 -7.98
C ILE A 85 -35.69 -18.70 -7.63
N PHE A 86 -35.16 -17.99 -8.62
CA PHE A 86 -34.54 -16.66 -8.44
C PHE A 86 -35.50 -15.51 -8.75
N ARG A 87 -36.81 -15.78 -8.92
CA ARG A 87 -37.81 -14.77 -9.29
C ARG A 87 -37.84 -13.59 -8.34
N ASP A 88 -37.74 -13.84 -7.04
CA ASP A 88 -37.86 -12.83 -5.99
C ASP A 88 -36.48 -12.28 -5.56
N VAL A 89 -35.41 -12.66 -6.26
CA VAL A 89 -34.05 -12.19 -6.00
C VAL A 89 -33.75 -10.97 -6.88
N ALA A 90 -33.37 -9.86 -6.25
CA ALA A 90 -32.97 -8.64 -6.94
C ALA A 90 -31.57 -8.80 -7.57
N LEU A 91 -31.50 -9.43 -8.75
CA LEU A 91 -30.24 -9.64 -9.47
C LEU A 91 -29.58 -8.33 -9.87
N ARG A 92 -28.29 -8.17 -9.57
CA ARG A 92 -27.49 -6.98 -9.93
C ARG A 92 -27.21 -6.91 -11.44
N PRO A 93 -26.91 -5.73 -12.00
CA PRO A 93 -26.61 -5.58 -13.43
C PRO A 93 -25.49 -6.50 -13.92
N GLU A 94 -24.44 -6.70 -13.13
CA GLU A 94 -23.33 -7.61 -13.45
C GLU A 94 -23.76 -9.08 -13.51
N THR A 95 -24.61 -9.52 -12.58
CA THR A 95 -25.16 -10.88 -12.56
C THR A 95 -26.03 -11.15 -13.77
N ARG A 96 -26.88 -10.18 -14.17
CA ARG A 96 -27.72 -10.28 -15.38
C ARG A 96 -26.87 -10.36 -16.65
N ARG A 97 -25.86 -9.51 -16.78
CA ARG A 97 -24.93 -9.54 -17.94
C ARG A 97 -24.17 -10.85 -18.04
N LEU A 98 -23.76 -11.43 -16.90
CA LEU A 98 -23.07 -12.71 -16.90
C LEU A 98 -24.04 -13.86 -17.25
N LEU A 99 -25.27 -13.80 -16.74
CA LEU A 99 -26.34 -14.75 -17.04
C LEU A 99 -26.65 -14.78 -18.55
N GLU A 100 -26.68 -13.62 -19.22
CA GLU A 100 -26.91 -13.52 -20.67
C GLU A 100 -25.78 -14.14 -21.51
N ARG A 101 -24.57 -14.23 -20.97
CA ARG A 101 -23.36 -14.69 -21.69
C ARG A 101 -22.93 -16.10 -21.33
N THR A 102 -23.47 -16.66 -20.26
CA THR A 102 -23.06 -17.97 -19.74
C THR A 102 -23.89 -19.05 -20.40
N ASP A 103 -23.21 -19.99 -21.06
CA ASP A 103 -23.83 -21.24 -21.51
C ASP A 103 -24.23 -22.08 -20.29
N PRO A 104 -25.51 -22.47 -20.13
CA PRO A 104 -25.96 -23.34 -19.03
C PRO A 104 -25.20 -24.67 -18.92
N GLN A 105 -24.53 -25.13 -19.98
CA GLN A 105 -23.72 -26.35 -20.00
C GLN A 105 -22.22 -26.10 -19.73
N GLY A 106 -21.80 -24.84 -19.65
CA GLY A 106 -20.42 -24.42 -19.41
C GLY A 106 -20.07 -24.25 -17.92
N PRO A 107 -18.82 -23.89 -17.61
CA PRO A 107 -18.40 -23.59 -16.24
C PRO A 107 -19.18 -22.40 -15.68
N CYS A 108 -20.00 -22.66 -14.65
CA CYS A 108 -20.91 -21.69 -14.03
C CYS A 108 -20.43 -21.20 -12.66
N ASP A 109 -19.19 -21.48 -12.27
CA ASP A 109 -18.66 -21.19 -10.93
C ASP A 109 -18.82 -19.71 -10.55
N ARG A 110 -18.43 -18.81 -11.45
CA ARG A 110 -18.56 -17.37 -11.22
C ARG A 110 -20.03 -16.91 -11.17
N LEU A 111 -20.87 -17.46 -12.04
CA LEU A 111 -22.28 -17.12 -12.08
C LEU A 111 -23.00 -17.61 -10.81
N ASN A 112 -22.74 -18.85 -10.38
CA ASN A 112 -23.26 -19.42 -9.14
C ASN A 112 -22.83 -18.58 -7.93
N ARG A 113 -21.58 -18.10 -7.91
CA ARG A 113 -21.11 -17.21 -6.84
C ARG A 113 -21.92 -15.91 -6.77
N LEU A 114 -22.09 -15.21 -7.90
CA LEU A 114 -22.86 -13.95 -7.93
C LEU A 114 -24.34 -14.17 -7.59
N LEU A 115 -24.94 -15.27 -8.04
CA LEU A 115 -26.32 -15.63 -7.70
C LEU A 115 -26.50 -15.88 -6.20
N LEU A 116 -25.53 -16.52 -5.54
CA LEU A 116 -25.56 -16.71 -4.10
C LEU A 116 -25.43 -15.37 -3.36
N GLU A 117 -24.53 -14.49 -3.80
CA GLU A 117 -24.40 -13.14 -3.21
C GLU A 117 -25.66 -12.30 -3.38
N ASP A 118 -26.35 -12.41 -4.52
CA ASP A 118 -27.58 -11.68 -4.79
C ASP A 118 -28.75 -12.22 -3.95
N ALA A 119 -28.78 -13.53 -3.70
CA ALA A 119 -29.78 -14.17 -2.84
C ALA A 119 -29.52 -13.93 -1.33
N TYR A 120 -28.26 -13.74 -0.95
CA TYR A 120 -27.83 -13.56 0.44
C TYR A 120 -26.96 -12.30 0.62
N PRO A 121 -27.48 -11.10 0.27
CA PRO A 121 -26.66 -9.88 0.19
C PRO A 121 -26.18 -9.37 1.55
N THR A 122 -26.85 -9.79 2.63
CA THR A 122 -26.53 -9.45 4.02
C THR A 122 -25.71 -10.53 4.71
N GLU A 123 -25.77 -11.78 4.24
CA GLU A 123 -25.11 -12.92 4.88
C GLU A 123 -23.83 -13.36 4.19
N LEU A 124 -23.66 -13.07 2.90
CA LEU A 124 -22.49 -13.46 2.14
C LEU A 124 -21.64 -12.23 1.78
N PRO A 125 -20.31 -12.30 1.99
CA PRO A 125 -19.42 -11.23 1.55
C PRO A 125 -19.47 -11.15 0.03
N ARG A 126 -19.76 -9.95 -0.46
CA ARG A 126 -19.72 -9.66 -1.89
C ARG A 126 -18.30 -9.77 -2.37
N GLU A 127 -18.10 -10.52 -3.45
CA GLU A 127 -16.84 -10.49 -4.15
C GLU A 127 -16.66 -9.08 -4.75
N GLN A 128 -15.74 -8.32 -4.17
CA GLN A 128 -15.38 -7.01 -4.70
C GLN A 128 -14.93 -7.22 -6.15
N LEU A 129 -15.51 -6.43 -7.05
CA LEU A 129 -15.45 -6.55 -8.52
C LEU A 129 -14.05 -6.43 -9.14
N GLU A 130 -12.98 -6.49 -8.36
CA GLU A 130 -11.59 -6.45 -8.80
C GLU A 130 -11.23 -7.59 -9.78
N VAL A 131 -11.97 -8.71 -9.79
CA VAL A 131 -11.66 -9.87 -10.64
C VAL A 131 -12.15 -9.71 -12.09
N VAL A 132 -13.29 -9.04 -12.32
CA VAL A 132 -13.81 -8.80 -13.69
C VAL A 132 -12.98 -7.73 -14.39
N THR A 133 -12.56 -6.69 -13.66
CA THR A 133 -11.61 -5.70 -14.17
C THR A 133 -10.23 -6.33 -14.38
N TYR A 134 -9.78 -7.23 -13.49
CA TYR A 134 -8.51 -7.94 -13.65
C TYR A 134 -8.42 -8.76 -14.95
N VAL A 135 -9.41 -9.62 -15.25
CA VAL A 135 -9.39 -10.46 -16.46
C VAL A 135 -9.46 -9.59 -17.71
N ARG A 136 -10.34 -8.59 -17.73
CA ARG A 136 -10.49 -7.66 -18.85
C ARG A 136 -9.22 -6.85 -19.09
N ASP A 137 -8.61 -6.34 -18.03
CA ASP A 137 -7.40 -5.52 -18.13
C ASP A 137 -6.23 -6.41 -18.56
N TYR A 138 -6.13 -7.65 -18.06
CA TYR A 138 -5.13 -8.61 -18.51
C TYR A 138 -5.25 -8.95 -20.00
N GLU A 139 -6.46 -9.22 -20.49
CA GLU A 139 -6.70 -9.50 -21.92
C GLU A 139 -6.33 -8.30 -22.81
N ARG A 140 -6.71 -7.09 -22.40
CA ARG A 140 -6.35 -5.84 -23.10
C ARG A 140 -4.84 -5.61 -23.11
N LEU A 141 -4.13 -5.89 -22.02
CA LEU A 141 -2.67 -5.74 -21.95
C LEU A 141 -1.96 -6.79 -22.79
N ARG A 142 -2.49 -8.02 -22.82
CA ARG A 142 -1.99 -9.09 -23.68
C ARG A 142 -2.20 -8.75 -25.16
N GLU A 143 -3.38 -8.24 -25.52
CA GLU A 143 -3.68 -7.72 -26.85
C GLU A 143 -2.71 -6.59 -27.21
N TYR A 144 -2.53 -5.61 -26.31
CA TYR A 144 -1.59 -4.51 -26.49
C TYR A 144 -0.16 -4.97 -26.79
N LEU A 145 0.32 -6.02 -26.13
CA LEU A 145 1.68 -6.55 -26.36
C LEU A 145 1.79 -7.44 -27.61
N HIS A 146 0.69 -7.81 -28.24
CA HIS A 146 0.71 -8.72 -29.39
C HIS A 146 1.36 -8.05 -30.62
N PRO A 147 2.32 -8.70 -31.31
CA PRO A 147 3.09 -8.08 -32.38
C PRO A 147 2.24 -7.66 -33.58
N GLU A 148 1.12 -8.33 -33.83
CA GLU A 148 0.21 -8.03 -34.95
C GLU A 148 -0.77 -6.89 -34.66
N VAL A 149 -0.81 -6.37 -33.43
CA VAL A 149 -1.72 -5.27 -33.07
C VAL A 149 -1.11 -3.94 -33.50
N GLY A 150 -1.79 -3.29 -34.44
CA GLY A 150 -1.39 -1.99 -35.01
C GLY A 150 -1.53 -0.82 -34.04
N ASP A 151 -0.90 0.30 -34.39
CA ASP A 151 -0.78 1.49 -33.52
C ASP A 151 -2.13 2.11 -33.15
N GLU A 152 -3.11 2.09 -34.05
CA GLU A 152 -4.46 2.59 -33.79
C GLU A 152 -5.11 1.83 -32.62
N ARG A 153 -5.05 0.50 -32.67
CA ARG A 153 -5.59 -0.36 -31.61
C ARG A 153 -4.80 -0.23 -30.30
N ARG A 154 -3.48 -0.07 -30.36
CA ARG A 154 -2.65 0.24 -29.17
C ARG A 154 -3.08 1.56 -28.53
N ASN A 155 -3.32 2.59 -29.34
CA ASN A 155 -3.80 3.90 -28.87
C ASN A 155 -5.19 3.80 -28.23
N GLU A 156 -6.11 3.03 -28.82
CA GLU A 156 -7.44 2.77 -28.23
C GLU A 156 -7.33 2.11 -26.84
N ILE A 157 -6.54 1.04 -26.73
CA ILE A 157 -6.35 0.31 -25.47
C ILE A 157 -5.76 1.24 -24.40
N ARG A 158 -4.76 2.04 -24.77
CA ARG A 158 -4.12 3.01 -23.88
C ARG A 158 -5.07 4.12 -23.43
N GLY A 159 -5.86 4.66 -24.36
CA GLY A 159 -6.90 5.65 -24.07
C GLY A 159 -7.96 5.10 -23.10
N ALA A 160 -8.39 3.85 -23.32
CA ALA A 160 -9.33 3.19 -22.42
C ALA A 160 -8.78 3.01 -21.00
N PHE A 161 -7.47 2.73 -20.86
CA PHE A 161 -6.82 2.69 -19.55
C PHE A 161 -6.71 4.07 -18.90
N TRP A 162 -6.37 5.12 -19.67
CA TRP A 162 -6.35 6.48 -19.14
C TRP A 162 -7.72 6.90 -18.61
N GLU A 163 -8.79 6.72 -19.39
CA GLU A 163 -10.16 7.05 -18.96
C GLU A 163 -10.58 6.25 -17.72
N GLN A 164 -10.11 5.02 -17.57
CA GLN A 164 -10.36 4.21 -16.37
C GLN A 164 -9.67 4.78 -15.11
N TYR A 165 -8.48 5.39 -15.24
CA TYR A 165 -7.68 5.85 -14.10
C TYR A 165 -7.64 7.37 -13.89
N ARG A 166 -8.13 8.18 -14.83
CA ARG A 166 -8.08 9.65 -14.77
C ARG A 166 -8.68 10.22 -13.47
N GLY A 167 -9.82 9.69 -13.03
CA GLY A 167 -10.45 10.10 -11.77
C GLY A 167 -9.55 9.84 -10.56
N ALA A 168 -8.97 8.64 -10.45
CA ALA A 168 -8.05 8.30 -9.36
C ALA A 168 -6.76 9.14 -9.39
N VAL A 169 -6.31 9.56 -10.57
CA VAL A 169 -5.19 10.50 -10.72
C VAL A 169 -5.56 11.87 -10.18
N ALA A 170 -6.72 12.42 -10.57
CA ALA A 170 -7.20 13.70 -10.08
C ALA A 170 -7.36 13.71 -8.55
N ASP A 171 -7.95 12.66 -7.96
CA ASP A 171 -8.13 12.55 -6.51
C ASP A 171 -6.79 12.52 -5.75
N LYS A 172 -5.81 11.76 -6.26
CA LYS A 172 -4.48 11.67 -5.66
C LYS A 172 -3.72 12.99 -5.80
N LEU A 173 -3.78 13.63 -6.97
CA LEU A 173 -3.19 14.94 -7.19
C LEU A 173 -3.81 15.96 -6.24
N LEU A 174 -5.14 16.03 -6.14
CA LEU A 174 -5.83 16.92 -5.20
C LEU A 174 -5.35 16.71 -3.76
N ALA A 175 -5.26 15.47 -3.29
CA ALA A 175 -4.78 15.16 -1.96
C ALA A 175 -3.32 15.62 -1.74
N MET A 176 -2.44 15.39 -2.72
CA MET A 176 -1.03 15.79 -2.65
C MET A 176 -0.85 17.32 -2.75
N PHE A 177 -1.60 17.97 -3.63
CA PHE A 177 -1.63 19.42 -3.74
C PHE A 177 -2.13 20.05 -2.43
N ARG A 178 -3.21 19.56 -1.82
CA ARG A 178 -3.70 20.07 -0.52
C ARG A 178 -2.68 19.94 0.61
N ASN A 179 -1.94 18.82 0.65
CA ASN A 179 -0.87 18.64 1.63
C ASN A 179 0.25 19.68 1.46
N ARG A 180 0.46 20.18 0.24
CA ARG A 180 1.53 21.14 -0.08
C ARG A 180 1.05 22.60 -0.11
N PHE A 181 -0.21 22.81 -0.50
CA PHE A 181 -0.90 24.06 -0.74
C PHE A 181 -2.34 23.92 -0.18
N PRO A 182 -2.57 24.28 1.09
CA PRO A 182 -3.84 24.02 1.79
C PRO A 182 -5.09 24.57 1.09
N ASP A 183 -4.94 25.64 0.31
CA ASP A 183 -6.05 26.36 -0.34
C ASP A 183 -6.48 25.76 -1.70
N VAL A 184 -5.93 24.62 -2.11
CA VAL A 184 -6.26 24.02 -3.41
C VAL A 184 -7.68 23.44 -3.43
N SER A 185 -8.51 24.02 -4.30
CA SER A 185 -9.87 23.57 -4.62
C SER A 185 -9.86 22.34 -5.54
N PRO A 186 -10.90 21.47 -5.52
CA PRO A 186 -11.04 20.38 -6.49
C PRO A 186 -11.01 20.84 -7.97
N ASP A 187 -11.49 22.06 -8.23
CA ASP A 187 -11.55 22.64 -9.59
C ASP A 187 -10.28 23.42 -9.98
N ASP A 188 -9.20 23.28 -9.22
CA ASP A 188 -7.97 24.01 -9.48
C ASP A 188 -7.33 23.57 -10.81
N PRO A 189 -7.05 24.50 -11.74
CA PRO A 189 -6.51 24.16 -13.06
C PRO A 189 -5.16 23.44 -13.00
N ARG A 190 -4.40 23.61 -11.91
CA ARG A 190 -3.12 22.91 -11.71
C ARG A 190 -3.30 21.39 -11.62
N ILE A 191 -4.43 20.92 -11.11
CA ILE A 191 -4.74 19.49 -11.01
C ILE A 191 -4.90 18.90 -12.41
N GLU A 192 -5.62 19.58 -13.30
CA GLU A 192 -5.85 19.13 -14.68
C GLU A 192 -4.54 19.13 -15.49
N VAL A 193 -3.72 20.18 -15.35
CA VAL A 193 -2.42 20.25 -16.04
C VAL A 193 -1.46 19.17 -15.49
N ALA A 194 -1.44 18.95 -14.17
CA ALA A 194 -0.66 17.88 -13.57
C ALA A 194 -1.17 16.49 -13.98
N ALA A 195 -2.49 16.30 -14.16
CA ALA A 195 -3.06 15.07 -14.68
C ALA A 195 -2.61 14.82 -16.12
N GLY A 196 -2.61 15.86 -16.98
CA GLY A 196 -2.04 15.79 -18.33
C GLY A 196 -0.56 15.42 -18.34
N TRP A 197 0.22 15.97 -17.40
CA TRP A 197 1.63 15.60 -17.23
C TRP A 197 1.79 14.12 -16.85
N VAL A 198 0.95 13.61 -15.95
CA VAL A 198 0.96 12.19 -15.54
C VAL A 198 0.56 11.30 -16.73
N GLN A 199 -0.44 11.70 -17.51
CA GLN A 199 -0.85 11.03 -18.74
C GLN A 199 0.33 10.90 -19.71
N ASP A 200 1.04 12.00 -19.97
CA ASP A 200 2.18 12.03 -20.89
C ASP A 200 3.35 11.15 -20.45
N ARG A 201 3.49 10.94 -19.13
CA ARG A 201 4.60 10.15 -18.58
C ARG A 201 4.31 8.66 -18.42
N LEU A 202 3.05 8.26 -18.25
CA LEU A 202 2.68 6.86 -18.02
C LEU A 202 1.91 6.24 -19.19
N PHE A 203 1.09 7.03 -19.88
CA PHE A 203 0.12 6.57 -20.87
C PHE A 203 0.44 7.09 -22.28
N VAL A 204 1.71 7.31 -22.61
CA VAL A 204 2.18 7.63 -23.99
C VAL A 204 3.25 6.61 -24.40
N GLU A 205 3.34 6.29 -25.70
CA GLU A 205 4.40 5.41 -26.23
C GLU A 205 5.78 6.11 -26.25
N PRO A 206 6.90 5.41 -26.02
CA PRO A 206 7.04 3.97 -25.76
C PRO A 206 6.76 3.54 -24.30
N ARG A 207 6.48 4.51 -23.41
CA ARG A 207 6.51 4.31 -21.95
C ARG A 207 5.39 3.42 -21.43
N PHE A 208 4.20 3.53 -22.02
CA PHE A 208 3.11 2.63 -21.67
C PHE A 208 3.50 1.19 -22.01
N GLY A 209 4.05 0.93 -23.20
CA GLY A 209 4.53 -0.41 -23.57
C GLY A 209 5.63 -0.95 -22.66
N GLU A 210 6.58 -0.12 -22.23
CA GLU A 210 7.58 -0.50 -21.23
C GLU A 210 6.96 -0.83 -19.86
N THR A 211 5.98 -0.04 -19.44
CA THR A 211 5.22 -0.25 -18.20
C THR A 211 4.48 -1.59 -18.24
N VAL A 212 3.80 -1.88 -19.34
CA VAL A 212 3.08 -3.15 -19.54
C VAL A 212 4.05 -4.33 -19.60
N LYS A 213 5.23 -4.19 -20.22
CA LYS A 213 6.27 -5.23 -20.22
C LYS A 213 6.86 -5.50 -18.83
N LYS A 214 6.98 -4.46 -17.99
CA LYS A 214 7.47 -4.56 -16.60
C LYS A 214 6.44 -5.18 -15.65
N TYR A 215 5.17 -5.17 -16.01
CA TYR A 215 4.12 -5.82 -15.23
C TYR A 215 4.26 -7.35 -15.31
N THR A 216 5.01 -7.92 -14.36
CA THR A 216 5.06 -9.36 -14.13
C THR A 216 3.85 -9.78 -13.30
N THR A 217 3.15 -10.84 -13.70
CA THR A 217 1.90 -11.31 -13.08
C THR A 217 2.11 -11.98 -11.71
N GLU A 218 3.03 -11.49 -10.88
CA GLU A 218 3.34 -12.01 -9.54
C GLU A 218 2.23 -11.70 -8.51
N GLY A 219 0.99 -12.05 -8.85
CA GLY A 219 -0.16 -12.02 -7.93
C GLY A 219 -0.74 -10.63 -7.64
N LYS A 220 -0.26 -9.56 -8.29
CA LYS A 220 -0.86 -8.21 -8.18
C LYS A 220 -1.76 -7.91 -9.36
N THR A 221 -2.89 -7.25 -9.13
CA THR A 221 -3.74 -6.74 -10.20
C THR A 221 -3.02 -5.63 -10.97
N PHE A 222 -3.35 -5.44 -12.26
CA PHE A 222 -2.79 -4.32 -13.01
C PHE A 222 -3.20 -2.98 -12.39
N ALA A 223 -4.40 -2.90 -11.82
CA ALA A 223 -4.86 -1.76 -11.05
C ALA A 223 -3.91 -1.43 -9.89
N GLY A 224 -3.58 -2.39 -9.03
CA GLY A 224 -2.65 -2.16 -7.92
C GLY A 224 -1.22 -1.81 -8.37
N PHE A 225 -0.78 -2.36 -9.50
CA PHE A 225 0.50 -1.99 -10.10
C PHE A 225 0.50 -0.54 -10.66
N ILE A 226 -0.54 -0.17 -11.39
CA ILE A 226 -0.69 1.17 -11.95
C ILE A 226 -0.87 2.19 -10.83
N GLU A 227 -1.67 1.91 -9.81
CA GLU A 227 -1.85 2.82 -8.66
C GLU A 227 -0.53 3.13 -7.96
N TYR A 228 0.34 2.14 -7.79
CA TYR A 228 1.67 2.34 -7.23
C TYR A 228 2.50 3.31 -8.09
N LEU A 229 2.49 3.15 -9.41
CA LEU A 229 3.19 4.04 -10.33
C LEU A 229 2.57 5.44 -10.37
N LEU A 230 1.23 5.53 -10.33
CA LEU A 230 0.48 6.78 -10.31
C LEU A 230 0.89 7.62 -9.10
N ILE A 231 1.00 7.04 -7.91
CA ILE A 231 1.43 7.76 -6.70
C ILE A 231 2.78 8.44 -6.93
N GLY A 232 3.78 7.70 -7.41
CA GLY A 232 5.11 8.26 -7.66
C GLY A 232 5.08 9.40 -8.69
N ARG A 233 4.27 9.27 -9.75
CA ARG A 233 4.17 10.30 -10.79
C ARG A 233 3.34 11.51 -10.38
N CYS A 234 2.33 11.32 -9.54
CA CYS A 234 1.59 12.44 -8.95
C CYS A 234 2.52 13.25 -8.03
N CYS A 235 3.36 12.59 -7.23
CA CYS A 235 4.39 13.28 -6.44
C CYS A 235 5.36 14.04 -7.34
N ASP A 236 5.92 13.40 -8.38
CA ASP A 236 6.81 14.07 -9.33
C ASP A 236 6.14 15.29 -9.99
N ALA A 237 4.85 15.20 -10.33
CA ALA A 237 4.10 16.28 -10.94
C ALA A 237 3.94 17.45 -9.95
N VAL A 238 3.48 17.18 -8.72
CA VAL A 238 3.34 18.21 -7.68
C VAL A 238 4.67 18.88 -7.37
N ASP A 239 5.76 18.10 -7.30
CA ASP A 239 7.11 18.62 -7.09
C ASP A 239 7.57 19.52 -8.25
N GLU A 240 7.31 19.12 -9.50
CA GLU A 240 7.63 19.93 -10.68
C GLU A 240 6.87 21.26 -10.63
N PHE A 241 5.56 21.23 -10.36
CA PHE A 241 4.73 22.43 -10.20
C PHE A 241 5.15 23.32 -9.04
N ALA A 242 5.55 22.74 -7.91
CA ALA A 242 6.06 23.49 -6.77
C ALA A 242 7.42 24.14 -7.07
N SER A 243 8.14 23.65 -8.09
CA SER A 243 9.43 24.19 -8.52
C SER A 243 9.34 25.18 -9.70
N GLU A 244 8.17 25.37 -10.30
CA GLU A 244 7.93 26.33 -11.38
C GLU A 244 7.19 27.58 -10.86
N PRO A 245 7.90 28.68 -10.55
CA PRO A 245 7.30 29.88 -9.94
C PRO A 245 6.32 30.62 -10.88
N GLU A 246 6.38 30.41 -12.20
CA GLU A 246 5.51 31.08 -13.18
C GLU A 246 4.07 30.52 -13.23
N ILE A 247 3.85 29.28 -12.77
CA ILE A 247 2.53 28.62 -12.80
C ILE A 247 1.72 28.88 -11.51
N CYS A 248 2.36 29.45 -10.49
CA CYS A 248 1.70 29.95 -9.27
C CYS A 248 1.75 31.48 -9.24
N PRO A 249 0.83 32.20 -9.91
CA PRO A 249 0.62 33.61 -9.63
C PRO A 249 -0.05 33.69 -8.25
N ILE A 250 0.74 33.65 -7.19
CA ILE A 250 0.30 34.20 -5.91
C ILE A 250 0.22 35.69 -6.17
N GLU A 251 -0.96 36.19 -6.56
CA GLU A 251 -1.28 37.59 -6.38
C GLU A 251 -1.15 37.85 -4.88
N VAL A 252 0.02 38.38 -4.48
CA VAL A 252 0.22 38.95 -3.17
C VAL A 252 -0.75 40.12 -3.09
N VAL A 253 -1.92 39.86 -2.53
CA VAL A 253 -2.87 40.88 -2.12
C VAL A 253 -2.09 41.82 -1.20
N SER A 254 -1.67 42.94 -1.78
CA SER A 254 -1.02 44.02 -1.06
C SER A 254 -2.04 44.57 -0.09
N THR A 255 -1.93 44.18 1.17
CA THR A 255 -2.67 44.79 2.28
C THR A 255 -2.09 46.19 2.56
N SER A 256 -2.35 47.09 1.62
CA SER A 256 -2.37 48.52 1.87
C SER A 256 -3.67 48.85 2.59
N SER A 257 -3.58 49.16 3.88
CA SER A 257 -4.27 50.26 4.58
C SER A 257 -4.35 49.99 6.07
N ARG A 258 -3.35 50.48 6.82
CA ARG A 258 -3.54 50.89 8.21
C ARG A 258 -4.24 52.26 8.21
N PRO A 259 -5.26 52.47 9.04
CA PRO A 259 -5.47 53.76 9.67
C PRO A 259 -4.79 53.77 11.04
N SER A 260 -3.93 54.77 11.17
CA SER A 260 -3.48 55.42 12.39
C SER A 260 -4.52 55.47 13.51
N HIS A 261 -4.11 55.11 14.73
CA HIS A 261 -4.43 55.89 15.93
C HIS A 261 -3.34 55.71 17.00
N ASN A 262 -2.67 56.83 17.32
CA ASN A 262 -2.10 57.25 18.61
C ASN A 262 -2.94 56.77 19.81
N THR A 263 -2.48 56.58 21.05
CA THR A 263 -1.34 57.07 21.86
C THR A 263 -1.46 56.35 23.21
N GLY A 264 -0.36 56.12 23.94
CA GLY A 264 -0.45 55.76 25.35
C GLY A 264 0.82 55.13 25.90
N GLU A 265 1.79 55.97 26.25
CA GLU A 265 2.94 55.64 27.08
C GLU A 265 2.49 55.26 28.50
N ALA A 266 3.05 54.18 29.04
CA ALA A 266 3.24 53.99 30.47
C ALA A 266 4.41 53.00 30.68
N GLU A 267 5.52 53.55 31.15
CA GLU A 267 6.65 52.82 31.74
C GLU A 267 6.20 52.18 33.06
N VAL A 268 6.44 50.88 33.24
CA VAL A 268 6.67 50.29 34.57
C VAL A 268 7.71 49.17 34.48
N GLU A 269 8.80 49.43 35.18
CA GLU A 269 9.80 48.61 35.88
C GLU A 269 9.79 47.07 35.80
N GLY A 270 11.04 46.58 35.79
CA GLY A 270 11.50 45.20 35.76
C GLY A 270 10.94 44.24 36.81
N VAL A 271 10.84 42.98 36.39
CA VAL A 271 10.85 41.78 37.23
C VAL A 271 11.72 40.73 36.53
N GLU A 272 12.66 40.15 37.27
CA GLU A 272 13.55 39.06 36.87
C GLU A 272 12.80 37.71 36.67
N PRO A 273 13.42 36.71 36.02
CA PRO A 273 12.74 35.48 35.62
C PRO A 273 12.90 34.39 36.70
N GLU A 274 11.84 34.11 37.45
CA GLU A 274 11.74 32.89 38.26
C GLU A 274 10.46 32.11 37.89
N ASP A 275 10.62 30.79 37.80
CA ASP A 275 9.59 29.75 37.83
C ASP A 275 8.63 29.61 36.64
N LEU A 276 9.14 29.04 35.53
CA LEU A 276 8.33 28.14 34.69
C LEU A 276 8.43 26.72 35.26
N GLN A 277 7.62 26.49 36.29
CA GLN A 277 7.26 25.17 36.77
C GLN A 277 6.52 24.38 35.69
N ALA A 278 6.74 23.07 35.75
CA ALA A 278 6.18 22.05 34.88
C ALA A 278 4.69 22.25 34.56
N GLU A 279 4.38 22.20 33.26
CA GLU A 279 3.03 21.93 32.76
C GLU A 279 2.53 20.60 33.37
N PRO A 280 1.27 20.53 33.83
CA PRO A 280 0.75 19.33 34.44
C PRO A 280 0.58 18.24 33.38
N GLU A 281 1.17 17.08 33.66
CA GLU A 281 0.86 15.82 33.01
C GLU A 281 -0.66 15.62 33.02
N SER A 282 -1.32 15.88 31.89
CA SER A 282 -2.71 15.49 31.72
C SER A 282 -2.73 13.96 31.63
N SER A 283 -3.16 13.33 32.71
CA SER A 283 -3.50 11.92 32.81
C SER A 283 -4.64 11.58 31.86
N GLY A 284 -4.29 11.38 30.59
CA GLY A 284 -5.03 10.56 29.64
C GLY A 284 -4.51 9.13 29.69
N GLU A 285 -4.48 8.53 30.87
CA GLU A 285 -4.33 7.09 31.05
C GLU A 285 -5.61 6.45 30.53
N ASP A 286 -5.60 6.01 29.27
CA ASP A 286 -6.35 4.83 28.76
C ASP A 286 -6.26 4.73 27.23
N ALA A 287 -5.03 4.60 26.69
CA ALA A 287 -4.75 3.99 25.38
C ALA A 287 -3.26 3.69 25.20
N PRO A 288 -2.91 2.63 24.44
CA PRO A 288 -3.25 1.22 24.62
C PRO A 288 -2.10 0.49 25.36
N GLU A 289 -2.36 -0.71 25.89
CA GLU A 289 -1.32 -1.71 26.17
C GLU A 289 -0.26 -1.68 25.06
N SER A 290 1.02 -1.48 25.40
CA SER A 290 2.05 -1.22 24.38
C SER A 290 2.03 -2.33 23.32
N ALA A 291 2.31 -2.01 22.05
CA ALA A 291 2.34 -3.03 20.98
C ALA A 291 3.25 -4.23 21.32
N ALA A 292 4.26 -4.03 22.17
CA ALA A 292 5.13 -5.06 22.72
C ALA A 292 4.39 -6.01 23.70
N GLU A 293 3.48 -5.50 24.51
CA GLU A 293 2.66 -6.27 25.44
C GLU A 293 1.62 -7.12 24.72
N LEU A 294 0.91 -6.54 23.75
CA LEU A 294 0.02 -7.30 22.87
C LEU A 294 0.77 -8.39 22.08
N LEU A 295 1.97 -8.08 21.60
CA LEU A 295 2.82 -9.09 20.95
C LEU A 295 3.23 -10.19 21.92
N ARG A 296 3.63 -9.85 23.14
CA ARG A 296 3.97 -10.81 24.20
C ARG A 296 2.80 -11.73 24.54
N LEU A 297 1.59 -11.18 24.65
CA LEU A 297 0.35 -11.95 24.83
C LEU A 297 0.05 -12.84 23.62
N CYS A 298 0.22 -12.34 22.40
CA CYS A 298 0.07 -13.17 21.19
C CYS A 298 1.04 -14.36 21.17
N LEU A 299 2.31 -14.11 21.52
CA LEU A 299 3.37 -15.11 21.52
C LEU A 299 3.19 -16.16 22.62
N SER A 300 2.68 -15.78 23.80
CA SER A 300 2.39 -16.72 24.90
C SER A 300 1.25 -17.68 24.56
N ASN A 301 0.35 -17.31 23.64
CA ASN A 301 -0.75 -18.14 23.17
C ASN A 301 -0.40 -19.07 22.01
N LEU A 302 0.83 -19.03 21.49
CA LEU A 302 1.27 -19.97 20.45
C LEU A 302 1.45 -21.37 21.05
N ARG A 303 0.79 -22.36 20.42
CA ARG A 303 0.75 -23.74 20.90
C ARG A 303 2.12 -24.43 20.88
N TYR A 304 2.99 -24.05 19.95
CA TYR A 304 4.27 -24.71 19.72
C TYR A 304 5.43 -23.74 19.94
N PRO A 305 6.46 -24.11 20.73
CA PRO A 305 7.58 -23.24 21.03
C PRO A 305 8.41 -22.91 19.78
N GLU A 306 8.44 -23.79 18.77
CA GLU A 306 9.10 -23.53 17.49
C GLU A 306 8.41 -22.40 16.71
N GLU A 307 7.09 -22.31 16.79
CA GLU A 307 6.29 -21.27 16.14
C GLU A 307 6.53 -19.91 16.80
N ARG A 308 6.66 -19.91 18.12
CA ARG A 308 7.08 -18.75 18.90
C ARG A 308 8.51 -18.33 18.55
N ALA A 309 9.45 -19.27 18.55
CA ALA A 309 10.86 -19.01 18.27
C ALA A 309 11.11 -18.44 16.89
N VAL A 310 10.43 -18.96 15.85
CA VAL A 310 10.57 -18.37 14.51
C VAL A 310 10.05 -16.95 14.50
N VAL A 311 8.98 -16.59 15.23
CA VAL A 311 8.48 -15.21 15.28
C VAL A 311 9.41 -14.30 16.10
N GLU A 312 9.89 -14.77 17.25
CA GLU A 312 10.86 -14.05 18.10
C GLU A 312 12.15 -13.75 17.31
N LEU A 313 12.69 -14.72 16.58
CA LEU A 313 13.90 -14.52 15.78
C LEU A 313 13.63 -13.77 14.48
N ARG A 314 12.41 -13.87 13.93
CA ARG A 314 11.95 -13.07 12.80
C ARG A 314 12.10 -11.62 13.22
N TYR A 315 11.41 -11.12 14.23
CA TYR A 315 11.33 -9.68 14.48
C TYR A 315 12.40 -9.13 15.46
N ARG A 316 13.64 -8.91 14.98
CA ARG A 316 14.76 -8.27 15.70
C ARG A 316 14.38 -6.96 16.41
N ALA A 317 13.58 -6.08 15.80
CA ALA A 317 13.21 -4.77 16.37
C ALA A 317 12.40 -4.85 17.66
N TYR A 318 11.58 -5.89 17.81
CA TYR A 318 10.67 -6.04 18.96
C TYR A 318 11.25 -6.92 20.06
N VAL A 319 12.51 -7.28 19.89
CA VAL A 319 13.18 -8.26 20.70
C VAL A 319 14.49 -7.62 21.08
N ASN A 320 14.46 -6.81 22.13
CA ASN A 320 15.66 -6.51 22.88
C ASN A 320 15.97 -7.77 23.71
N PRO A 321 17.04 -8.53 23.39
CA PRO A 321 17.40 -9.72 24.17
C PRO A 321 17.53 -9.43 25.66
N SER A 322 17.90 -8.20 26.05
CA SER A 322 17.99 -7.81 27.47
C SER A 322 16.63 -7.61 28.16
N LEU A 323 15.55 -7.28 27.44
CA LEU A 323 14.20 -7.10 28.01
C LEU A 323 13.46 -8.41 28.30
N GLY A 324 14.10 -9.57 28.11
CA GLY A 324 13.48 -10.88 28.36
C GLY A 324 12.33 -11.22 27.42
N LEU A 325 12.28 -10.57 26.25
CA LEU A 325 11.24 -10.80 25.24
C LEU A 325 11.49 -12.06 24.41
N ILE A 326 12.73 -12.56 24.38
CA ILE A 326 13.06 -13.89 23.84
C ILE A 326 12.77 -14.94 24.89
N SER A 327 12.05 -15.99 24.51
CA SER A 327 11.86 -17.13 25.40
C SER A 327 13.17 -17.85 25.69
N GLU A 328 13.33 -18.36 26.92
CA GLU A 328 14.48 -19.21 27.29
C GLU A 328 14.65 -20.40 26.32
N TRP A 329 13.53 -20.98 25.86
CA TRP A 329 13.55 -22.04 24.86
C TRP A 329 14.24 -21.61 23.55
N THR A 330 13.93 -20.39 23.07
CA THR A 330 14.55 -19.85 21.86
C THR A 330 16.02 -19.53 22.10
N LEU A 331 16.38 -18.98 23.27
CA LEU A 331 17.77 -18.75 23.64
C LEU A 331 18.57 -20.06 23.69
N ASP A 332 18.05 -21.11 24.32
CA ASP A 332 18.70 -22.43 24.42
C ASP A 332 18.98 -23.05 23.05
N ARG A 333 18.03 -22.89 22.12
CA ARG A 333 18.16 -23.40 20.74
C ARG A 333 19.19 -22.61 19.95
N VAL A 334 19.23 -21.30 20.13
CA VAL A 334 20.18 -20.44 19.43
C VAL A 334 21.57 -20.49 20.05
N ALA A 335 21.71 -20.79 21.36
CA ALA A 335 22.97 -20.80 22.10
C ALA A 335 24.09 -21.66 21.46
N HIS A 336 23.72 -22.66 20.65
CA HIS A 336 24.67 -23.49 19.91
C HIS A 336 25.15 -22.88 18.57
N SER A 337 24.69 -21.67 18.23
CA SER A 337 24.96 -20.97 16.96
C SER A 337 25.23 -19.47 17.17
N ALA A 338 24.61 -18.84 18.17
CA ALA A 338 24.89 -17.49 18.61
C ALA A 338 24.55 -17.31 20.10
N SER A 339 25.39 -16.60 20.85
CA SER A 339 25.11 -16.26 22.25
C SER A 339 24.08 -15.13 22.35
N ARG A 340 23.40 -15.02 23.50
CA ARG A 340 22.51 -13.87 23.80
C ARG A 340 23.23 -12.52 23.60
N ALA A 341 24.52 -12.46 23.95
CA ALA A 341 25.35 -11.29 23.75
C ALA A 341 25.55 -10.96 22.26
N GLN A 342 25.77 -11.95 21.40
CA GLN A 342 25.89 -11.74 19.95
C GLN A 342 24.58 -11.25 19.31
N LEU A 343 23.43 -11.78 19.75
CA LEU A 343 22.13 -11.30 19.29
C LEU A 343 21.88 -9.85 19.73
N GLN A 344 22.33 -9.48 20.94
CA GLN A 344 22.23 -8.12 21.47
C GLN A 344 23.15 -7.15 20.70
N GLU A 345 24.40 -7.54 20.48
CA GLU A 345 25.37 -6.74 19.71
C GLU A 345 24.86 -6.46 18.29
N GLN A 346 24.29 -7.47 17.62
CA GLN A 346 23.67 -7.29 16.30
C GLN A 346 22.49 -6.32 16.35
N TYR A 347 21.64 -6.41 17.38
CA TYR A 347 20.52 -5.48 17.57
C TYR A 347 21.01 -4.04 17.78
N ASP A 348 22.01 -3.85 18.64
CA ASP A 348 22.56 -2.53 18.96
C ASP A 348 23.23 -1.89 17.72
N ALA A 349 23.94 -2.69 16.93
CA ALA A 349 24.53 -2.26 15.66
C ALA A 349 23.45 -1.81 14.65
N ASP A 350 22.36 -2.57 14.51
CA ASP A 350 21.24 -2.22 13.63
C ASP A 350 20.55 -0.90 14.10
N GLN A 351 20.37 -0.72 15.42
CA GLN A 351 19.80 0.52 16.00
C GLN A 351 20.72 1.73 15.82
N GLN A 352 22.03 1.52 15.92
CA GLN A 352 23.00 2.57 15.67
C GLN A 352 22.98 2.97 14.19
N ALA A 353 22.95 2.01 13.26
CA ALA A 353 22.88 2.29 11.83
C ALA A 353 21.61 3.07 11.45
N LEU A 354 20.46 2.74 12.04
CA LEU A 354 19.22 3.49 11.82
C LEU A 354 19.33 4.93 12.32
N ARG A 355 19.85 5.14 13.54
CA ARG A 355 20.07 6.49 14.09
C ARG A 355 21.04 7.29 13.23
N THR A 356 22.16 6.71 12.83
CA THR A 356 23.11 7.35 11.90
C THR A 356 22.43 7.78 10.60
N LEU A 357 21.63 6.90 9.98
CA LEU A 357 20.91 7.25 8.76
C LEU A 357 19.91 8.41 8.97
N GLN A 358 19.15 8.38 10.06
CA GLN A 358 18.09 9.37 10.35
C GLN A 358 18.64 10.72 10.81
N GLU A 359 19.58 10.71 11.74
CA GLU A 359 20.05 11.91 12.44
C GLU A 359 21.25 12.56 11.77
N GLN A 360 22.03 11.79 11.00
CA GLN A 360 23.27 12.28 10.39
C GLN A 360 23.18 12.29 8.87
N GLU A 361 22.98 11.14 8.23
CA GLU A 361 23.11 11.04 6.77
C GLU A 361 22.01 11.79 6.01
N ILE A 362 20.73 11.58 6.35
CA ILE A 362 19.61 12.23 5.64
C ILE A 362 19.67 13.76 5.76
N PRO A 363 19.85 14.38 6.93
CA PRO A 363 19.97 15.83 7.05
C PRO A 363 21.14 16.41 6.24
N ILE A 364 22.29 15.72 6.22
CA ILE A 364 23.43 16.10 5.39
C ILE A 364 23.06 16.06 3.91
N LEU A 365 22.45 14.97 3.44
CA LEU A 365 22.01 14.82 2.05
C LEU A 365 20.93 15.82 1.64
N GLU A 366 20.03 16.19 2.56
CA GLU A 366 19.04 17.23 2.33
C GLU A 366 19.69 18.60 2.16
N THR A 367 20.68 18.92 3.00
CA THR A 367 21.48 20.14 2.90
C THR A 367 22.26 20.18 1.59
N GLU A 368 22.94 19.08 1.22
CA GLU A 368 23.65 18.95 -0.06
C GLU A 368 22.70 19.18 -1.25
N ARG A 369 21.50 18.59 -1.22
CA ARG A 369 20.48 18.77 -2.27
C ARG A 369 20.01 20.22 -2.36
N GLN A 370 19.75 20.87 -1.23
CA GLN A 370 19.34 22.27 -1.18
C GLN A 370 20.42 23.21 -1.74
N GLN A 371 21.68 23.01 -1.36
CA GLN A 371 22.81 23.77 -1.89
C GLN A 371 22.99 23.57 -3.40
N ALA A 372 22.89 22.32 -3.87
CA ALA A 372 22.98 22.02 -5.29
C ALA A 372 21.81 22.63 -6.09
N TYR A 373 20.61 22.69 -5.51
CA TYR A 373 19.45 23.35 -6.10
C TYR A 373 19.65 24.86 -6.21
N ALA A 374 20.07 25.52 -5.13
CA ALA A 374 20.34 26.96 -5.13
C ALA A 374 21.45 27.34 -6.13
N CYS A 375 22.49 26.51 -6.24
CA CYS A 375 23.54 26.69 -7.25
C CYS A 375 22.97 26.57 -8.68
N ARG A 376 22.09 25.60 -8.93
CA ARG A 376 21.41 25.43 -10.22
C ARG A 376 20.58 26.66 -10.58
N GLU A 377 19.78 27.17 -9.65
CA GLU A 377 18.96 28.38 -9.85
C GLU A 377 19.83 29.61 -10.12
N ALA A 378 20.88 29.84 -9.31
CA ALA A 378 21.79 30.97 -9.54
C ALA A 378 22.44 30.92 -10.94
N LYS A 379 22.79 29.73 -11.44
CA LYS A 379 23.32 29.56 -12.80
C LYS A 379 22.26 29.71 -13.89
N GLN A 380 21.01 29.33 -13.61
CA GLN A 380 19.87 29.55 -14.50
C GLN A 380 19.58 31.05 -14.67
N ASP A 381 19.60 31.79 -13.56
CA ASP A 381 19.38 33.24 -13.52
C ASP A 381 20.51 33.98 -14.26
N ALA A 382 21.76 33.58 -14.05
CA ALA A 382 22.92 34.15 -14.74
C ALA A 382 22.86 33.99 -16.27
N LEU A 383 22.21 32.93 -16.76
CA LEU A 383 21.99 32.70 -18.19
C LEU A 383 20.75 33.44 -18.74
N GLY A 384 19.95 34.09 -17.88
CA GLY A 384 18.70 34.74 -18.27
C GLY A 384 17.64 33.75 -18.77
N ILE A 385 17.61 32.54 -18.21
CA ILE A 385 16.83 31.40 -18.72
C ILE A 385 15.41 31.34 -18.15
N GLN A 386 15.01 32.24 -17.26
CA GLN A 386 13.72 32.13 -16.52
C GLN A 386 12.49 31.88 -17.41
N GLY A 387 12.45 32.34 -18.67
CA GLY A 387 11.36 32.07 -19.63
C GLY A 387 11.64 31.04 -20.74
N TRP A 388 12.64 30.17 -20.62
CA TRP A 388 12.94 29.18 -21.67
C TRP A 388 11.94 28.02 -21.63
N SER A 389 11.31 27.74 -22.78
CA SER A 389 10.44 26.57 -22.94
C SER A 389 11.11 25.25 -22.49
N CYS A 390 10.36 24.33 -21.89
CA CYS A 390 10.83 23.01 -21.45
C CYS A 390 11.61 22.25 -22.54
N ARG A 391 11.27 22.44 -23.83
CA ARG A 391 12.00 21.87 -24.98
C ARG A 391 13.45 22.33 -25.06
N ARG A 392 13.71 23.60 -24.75
CA ARG A 392 15.05 24.19 -24.83
C ARG A 392 15.93 23.75 -23.64
N ILE A 393 15.34 23.65 -22.46
CA ILE A 393 15.97 23.03 -21.28
C ILE A 393 16.26 21.55 -21.54
N SER A 394 15.33 20.84 -22.19
CA SER A 394 15.51 19.43 -22.56
C SER A 394 16.66 19.25 -23.56
N ARG A 395 16.81 20.13 -24.55
CA ARG A 395 17.99 20.10 -25.45
C ARG A 395 19.30 20.30 -24.69
N LEU A 396 19.36 21.24 -23.76
CA LEU A 396 20.56 21.42 -22.92
C LEU A 396 20.85 20.17 -22.06
N ARG A 397 19.82 19.39 -21.71
CA ARG A 397 19.95 18.10 -21.02
C ARG A 397 20.35 16.95 -21.96
N GLU A 398 19.92 16.97 -23.23
CA GLU A 398 20.32 15.96 -24.22
C GLU A 398 21.81 16.02 -24.54
N PHE A 399 22.44 17.19 -24.43
CA PHE A 399 23.88 17.39 -24.59
C PHE A 399 24.63 17.43 -23.25
N LEU A 400 24.10 16.79 -22.20
CA LEU A 400 24.83 16.63 -20.95
C LEU A 400 26.03 15.68 -21.15
N PRO A 401 27.25 16.07 -20.75
CA PRO A 401 28.39 15.17 -20.71
C PRO A 401 28.06 13.93 -19.87
N ALA A 402 28.63 12.78 -20.22
CA ALA A 402 28.32 11.51 -19.54
C ALA A 402 28.77 11.54 -18.08
N THR A 403 29.80 12.35 -17.78
CA THR A 403 30.35 12.53 -16.44
C THR A 403 30.56 14.00 -16.08
N ILE A 404 30.55 14.30 -14.77
CA ILE A 404 30.92 15.64 -14.27
C ILE A 404 32.36 16.00 -14.69
N GLN A 405 33.26 15.01 -14.71
CA GLN A 405 34.67 15.19 -15.04
C GLN A 405 34.86 15.66 -16.49
N GLU A 406 34.11 15.11 -17.44
CA GLU A 406 34.11 15.58 -18.83
C GLU A 406 33.62 17.03 -18.93
N ALA A 407 32.55 17.36 -18.21
CA ALA A 407 31.99 18.72 -18.19
C ALA A 407 32.98 19.73 -17.58
N GLU A 408 33.67 19.34 -16.51
CA GLU A 408 34.70 20.16 -15.84
C GLU A 408 35.92 20.35 -16.74
N ALA A 409 36.36 19.32 -17.46
CA ALA A 409 37.46 19.43 -18.43
C ALA A 409 37.09 20.34 -19.62
N GLU A 410 35.85 20.28 -20.12
CA GLU A 410 35.39 21.20 -21.16
C GLU A 410 35.29 22.64 -20.64
N LEU A 411 34.87 22.81 -19.38
CA LEU A 411 34.79 24.11 -18.71
C LEU A 411 36.16 24.77 -18.56
N GLU A 412 37.21 24.01 -18.24
CA GLU A 412 38.59 24.50 -18.16
C GLU A 412 39.08 25.04 -19.49
N ASN A 413 38.69 24.41 -20.60
CA ASN A 413 39.06 24.82 -21.95
C ASN A 413 38.20 25.97 -22.51
N ALA A 414 37.05 26.25 -21.89
CA ALA A 414 36.14 27.29 -22.35
C ALA A 414 36.59 28.70 -21.91
N ALA A 415 36.59 29.66 -22.85
CA ALA A 415 36.92 31.05 -22.57
C ALA A 415 36.02 31.62 -21.45
N THR A 416 36.62 32.40 -20.55
CA THR A 416 36.00 32.92 -19.31
C THR A 416 34.72 33.70 -19.53
N THR A 417 34.60 34.42 -20.64
CA THR A 417 33.42 35.22 -21.00
C THR A 417 32.49 34.54 -22.01
N SER A 418 32.75 33.27 -22.36
CA SER A 418 31.94 32.60 -23.37
C SER A 418 30.58 32.15 -22.83
N LYS A 419 29.54 32.31 -23.65
CA LYS A 419 28.22 31.74 -23.39
C LYS A 419 28.29 30.23 -23.14
N ARG A 420 29.18 29.52 -23.86
CA ARG A 420 29.41 28.08 -23.69
C ARG A 420 29.87 27.74 -22.27
N ARG A 421 30.74 28.57 -21.68
CA ARG A 421 31.18 28.39 -20.29
C ARG A 421 30.02 28.48 -19.31
N GLN A 422 29.16 29.48 -19.45
CA GLN A 422 27.97 29.63 -18.61
C GLN A 422 26.99 28.44 -18.77
N GLU A 423 26.81 27.96 -20.01
CA GLU A 423 26.00 26.76 -20.30
C GLU A 423 26.60 25.50 -19.63
N LEU A 424 27.92 25.32 -19.68
CA LEU A 424 28.62 24.22 -19.02
C LEU A 424 28.51 24.30 -17.49
N GLU A 425 28.64 25.48 -16.89
CA GLU A 425 28.44 25.66 -15.44
C GLU A 425 27.02 25.28 -15.01
N PHE A 426 26.01 25.66 -15.79
CA PHE A 426 24.62 25.26 -15.54
C PHE A 426 24.42 23.75 -15.71
N GLN A 427 25.00 23.13 -16.74
CA GLN A 427 24.96 21.68 -16.94
C GLN A 427 25.58 20.94 -15.75
N ILE A 428 26.77 21.36 -15.29
CA ILE A 428 27.43 20.79 -14.09
C ILE A 428 26.53 20.92 -12.86
N ALA A 429 25.92 22.09 -12.64
CA ALA A 429 25.00 22.31 -11.54
C ALA A 429 23.77 21.37 -11.60
N CYS A 430 23.22 21.15 -12.80
CA CYS A 430 22.14 20.18 -13.02
C CYS A 430 22.56 18.74 -12.67
N ILE A 431 23.74 18.30 -13.10
CA ILE A 431 24.24 16.94 -12.78
C ILE A 431 24.44 16.79 -11.27
N ARG A 432 25.05 17.79 -10.62
CA ARG A 432 25.29 17.78 -9.16
C ARG A 432 23.96 17.71 -8.39
N TYR A 433 22.98 18.50 -8.78
CA TYR A 433 21.63 18.45 -8.21
C TYR A 433 20.99 17.07 -8.39
N GLN A 434 21.04 16.49 -9.60
CA GLN A 434 20.48 15.16 -9.84
C GLN A 434 21.17 14.08 -9.01
N LYS A 435 22.50 14.12 -8.87
CA LYS A 435 23.25 13.20 -8.01
C LYS A 435 22.85 13.34 -6.54
N ALA A 436 22.76 14.57 -6.02
CA ALA A 436 22.33 14.82 -4.65
C ALA A 436 20.90 14.32 -4.41
N ARG A 437 19.97 14.60 -5.33
CA ARG A 437 18.59 14.08 -5.29
C ARG A 437 18.56 12.55 -5.27
N ASN A 438 19.32 11.89 -6.16
CA ASN A 438 19.36 10.43 -6.23
C ASN A 438 19.95 9.82 -4.95
N ARG A 439 21.02 10.41 -4.38
CA ARG A 439 21.59 9.96 -3.10
C ARG A 439 20.58 10.08 -1.96
N LEU A 440 19.91 11.24 -1.86
CA LEU A 440 18.86 11.44 -0.86
C LEU A 440 17.70 10.45 -1.07
N GLN A 441 17.30 10.19 -2.31
CA GLN A 441 16.26 9.21 -2.61
C GLN A 441 16.68 7.81 -2.17
N VAL A 442 17.91 7.37 -2.47
CA VAL A 442 18.42 6.07 -2.02
C VAL A 442 18.44 5.98 -0.49
N ALA A 443 18.90 7.02 0.20
CA ALA A 443 18.89 7.07 1.66
C ALA A 443 17.47 7.05 2.24
N ARG A 444 16.53 7.79 1.63
CA ARG A 444 15.11 7.77 2.01
C ARG A 444 14.46 6.44 1.69
N GLU A 445 14.76 5.80 0.57
CA GLU A 445 14.31 4.45 0.26
C GLU A 445 14.90 3.44 1.24
N GLN A 446 16.14 3.64 1.70
CA GLN A 446 16.74 2.83 2.75
C GLN A 446 16.02 3.06 4.09
N LEU A 447 15.71 4.31 4.46
CA LEU A 447 14.89 4.64 5.63
C LEU A 447 13.47 4.09 5.53
N GLU A 448 12.84 4.20 4.37
CA GLU A 448 11.54 3.61 4.09
C GLU A 448 11.63 2.09 4.03
N ARG A 449 12.76 1.48 3.66
CA ARG A 449 12.98 0.05 3.90
C ARG A 449 13.08 -0.22 5.40
N TYR A 450 13.73 0.61 6.20
CA TYR A 450 13.71 0.48 7.66
C TYR A 450 12.28 0.61 8.25
N LYS A 451 11.41 1.45 7.67
CA LYS A 451 10.02 1.69 8.12
C LYS A 451 8.97 0.73 7.53
N GLN A 452 8.94 0.57 6.21
CA GLN A 452 7.97 -0.20 5.42
C GLN A 452 8.35 -1.66 5.30
N ALA A 453 9.65 -1.96 5.14
CA ALA A 453 10.04 -3.34 5.30
C ALA A 453 9.82 -3.65 6.77
N ARG A 454 8.87 -4.54 6.99
CA ARG A 454 9.01 -5.56 8.02
C ARG A 454 10.37 -6.30 7.94
N PHE A 455 11.51 -5.78 7.42
CA PHE A 455 12.76 -6.49 7.01
C PHE A 455 13.96 -5.55 6.70
N PRO A 456 14.56 -4.90 7.71
CA PRO A 456 15.96 -5.22 8.05
C PRO A 456 16.12 -5.66 9.50
N TRP A 457 15.14 -5.28 10.32
CA TRP A 457 14.83 -5.83 11.63
C TRP A 457 14.33 -7.25 11.59
N VAL A 458 14.30 -7.87 10.42
CA VAL A 458 13.65 -9.15 10.31
C VAL A 458 14.56 -10.14 9.63
N ARG A 459 15.01 -11.11 10.44
CA ARG A 459 15.95 -12.13 9.98
C ARG A 459 15.38 -12.82 8.76
N THR A 460 16.22 -13.06 7.75
CA THR A 460 15.78 -13.86 6.60
C THR A 460 15.33 -15.24 7.08
N GLN A 461 14.48 -15.94 6.33
CA GLN A 461 14.07 -17.28 6.75
C GLN A 461 15.29 -18.23 6.79
N GLU A 462 16.29 -17.96 5.95
CA GLU A 462 17.57 -18.66 5.92
C GLU A 462 18.41 -18.40 7.18
N GLU A 463 18.52 -17.14 7.63
CA GLU A 463 19.18 -16.81 8.89
C GLU A 463 18.49 -17.50 10.08
N ILE A 464 17.15 -17.47 10.13
CA ILE A 464 16.38 -18.13 11.19
C ILE A 464 16.57 -19.65 11.13
N ALA A 465 16.56 -20.22 9.93
CA ALA A 465 16.82 -21.64 9.68
C ALA A 465 18.20 -22.05 10.21
N SER A 466 19.23 -21.23 9.94
CA SER A 466 20.58 -21.41 10.46
C SER A 466 20.62 -21.36 12.00
N LEU A 467 20.03 -20.31 12.60
CA LEU A 467 20.01 -20.13 14.06
C LEU A 467 19.25 -21.24 14.81
N LEU A 468 18.16 -21.75 14.22
CA LEU A 468 17.34 -22.81 14.82
C LEU A 468 17.73 -24.23 14.39
N ARG A 469 18.68 -24.37 13.45
CA ARG A 469 19.06 -25.66 12.81
C ARG A 469 17.86 -26.37 12.18
N MET A 470 17.05 -25.60 11.46
CA MET A 470 15.87 -26.06 10.73
C MET A 470 16.09 -25.81 9.24
N ASP A 471 15.34 -26.49 8.37
CA ASP A 471 15.29 -26.09 6.96
C ASP A 471 14.36 -24.89 6.75
N GLN A 472 14.60 -24.14 5.68
CA GLN A 472 13.85 -22.93 5.36
C GLN A 472 12.34 -23.20 5.13
N VAL A 473 11.97 -24.37 4.59
CA VAL A 473 10.57 -24.73 4.35
C VAL A 473 9.84 -24.90 5.68
N THR A 474 10.48 -25.54 6.66
CA THR A 474 9.93 -25.68 8.02
C THR A 474 9.80 -24.32 8.69
N VAL A 475 10.81 -23.44 8.61
CA VAL A 475 10.71 -22.06 9.13
C VAL A 475 9.53 -21.32 8.51
N SER A 476 9.35 -21.40 7.19
CA SER A 476 8.25 -20.76 6.47
C SER A 476 6.89 -21.27 6.93
N ASN A 477 6.74 -22.60 7.05
CA ASN A 477 5.50 -23.22 7.53
C ASN A 477 5.17 -22.84 8.97
N ARG A 478 6.17 -22.81 9.86
CA ARG A 478 6.00 -22.41 11.26
C ARG A 478 5.64 -20.95 11.38
N LEU A 479 6.29 -20.07 10.62
CA LEU A 479 5.97 -18.65 10.60
C LEU A 479 4.54 -18.41 10.11
N LYS A 480 4.11 -19.12 9.06
CA LYS A 480 2.72 -19.04 8.54
C LYS A 480 1.70 -19.47 9.60
N LYS A 481 1.95 -20.57 10.30
CA LYS A 481 1.09 -21.05 11.41
C LYS A 481 1.03 -20.06 12.55
N ALA A 482 2.19 -19.57 13.00
CA ALA A 482 2.29 -18.58 14.07
C ALA A 482 1.51 -17.31 13.74
N LEU A 483 1.73 -16.73 12.56
CA LEU A 483 1.03 -15.52 12.12
C LEU A 483 -0.49 -15.74 11.98
N THR A 484 -0.92 -16.93 11.56
CA THR A 484 -2.35 -17.28 11.49
C THR A 484 -2.96 -17.35 12.88
N ALA A 485 -2.28 -18.00 13.83
CA ALA A 485 -2.72 -18.09 15.21
C ALA A 485 -2.77 -16.70 15.90
N MET A 486 -1.74 -15.86 15.71
CA MET A 486 -1.73 -14.50 16.25
C MET A 486 -2.86 -13.63 15.70
N ARG A 487 -3.20 -13.76 14.41
CA ARG A 487 -4.36 -13.07 13.81
C ARG A 487 -5.67 -13.54 14.42
N ALA A 488 -5.85 -14.85 14.58
CA ALA A 488 -7.04 -15.41 15.21
C ALA A 488 -7.18 -14.93 16.67
N TRP A 489 -6.07 -14.91 17.42
CA TRP A 489 -6.06 -14.40 18.79
C TRP A 489 -6.44 -12.92 18.86
N ARG A 490 -5.89 -12.08 17.97
CA ARG A 490 -6.23 -10.65 17.93
C ARG A 490 -7.72 -10.40 17.70
N VAL A 491 -8.35 -11.19 16.84
CA VAL A 491 -9.81 -11.11 16.61
C VAL A 491 -10.58 -11.47 17.89
N VAL A 492 -10.17 -12.54 18.58
CA VAL A 492 -10.78 -12.96 19.86
C VAL A 492 -10.60 -11.91 20.94
N GLU A 493 -9.42 -11.29 21.05
CA GLU A 493 -9.16 -10.28 22.08
C GLU A 493 -9.91 -8.97 21.79
N THR A 494 -9.98 -8.56 20.52
CA THR A 494 -10.80 -7.41 20.10
C THR A 494 -12.28 -7.65 20.43
N TYR A 495 -12.76 -8.89 20.25
CA TYR A 495 -14.12 -9.29 20.63
C TYR A 495 -14.33 -9.28 22.15
N ARG A 496 -13.38 -9.80 22.94
CA ARG A 496 -13.41 -9.75 24.41
C ARG A 496 -13.44 -8.31 24.92
N GLN A 497 -12.56 -7.44 24.40
CA GLN A 497 -12.55 -6.02 24.75
C GLN A 497 -13.88 -5.33 24.40
N ALA A 498 -14.48 -5.67 23.26
CA ALA A 498 -15.80 -5.17 22.89
C ALA A 498 -16.91 -5.69 23.83
N GLN A 499 -16.85 -6.95 24.27
CA GLN A 499 -17.79 -7.51 25.24
C GLN A 499 -17.65 -6.86 26.62
N ASN A 500 -16.44 -6.63 27.11
CA ASN A 500 -16.20 -5.97 28.39
C ASN A 500 -16.76 -4.53 28.38
N ARG A 501 -16.52 -3.78 27.29
CA ARG A 501 -17.11 -2.44 27.09
C ARG A 501 -18.65 -2.43 27.07
N LEU A 502 -19.26 -3.49 26.53
CA LEU A 502 -20.72 -3.65 26.53
C LEU A 502 -21.27 -4.09 27.89
N SER A 503 -20.43 -4.71 28.73
CA SER A 503 -20.81 -5.23 30.05
C SER A 503 -20.71 -4.19 31.15
N GLY A 504 -20.11 -3.02 30.88
CA GLY A 504 -19.98 -1.92 31.83
C GLY A 504 -18.94 -2.16 32.93
N GLU A 505 -18.00 -3.09 32.71
CA GLU A 505 -16.77 -3.22 33.49
C GLU A 505 -15.67 -2.31 32.95
#